data_AF-A0A9D8GJT2-F1
#
_entry.id   AF-A0A9D8GJT2-F1
#
_cell.length_a   1.000
_cell.length_b   1.000
_cell.length_c   1.000
_cell.angle_alpha   90.00
_cell.angle_beta   90.00
_cell.angle_gamma   90.00
#
_symmetry.space_group_name_H-M   'P 1'
#
loop_
_entity.id
_entity.type
_entity.pdbx_description
1 polymer ?
#
loop_
_entity_poly.entity_id
_entity_poly.type
_entity_poly.pdbx_seq_one_letter_code
_entity_poly.pdbx_strand_id
1 'polypeptide(L)' 'MTDSGRFVTGALMALISLLGLVLAAGAVDAGMEIFGLGLFVFGVLFIFQLIRQAYEPEEN' A
#
# COMPACT_ATOMS: atom_id res chain seq x y z
N MET A 1 -5.21 17.09 -4.57
CA MET A 1 -5.80 15.80 -4.98
C MET A 1 -7.22 15.79 -4.46
N THR A 2 -8.22 15.59 -5.32
CA THR A 2 -9.64 15.51 -4.90
C THR A 2 -9.86 14.27 -4.02
N ASP A 3 -10.84 14.30 -3.12
CA ASP A 3 -11.13 13.18 -2.20
C ASP A 3 -11.29 11.84 -2.93
N SER A 4 -12.00 11.85 -4.06
CA SER A 4 -12.17 10.65 -4.91
C SER A 4 -10.85 10.09 -5.42
N GLY A 5 -9.88 10.95 -5.78
CA GLY A 5 -8.56 10.50 -6.25
C GLY A 5 -7.80 9.74 -5.17
N ARG A 6 -7.92 10.17 -3.92
CA ARG A 6 -7.25 9.56 -2.76
C ARG A 6 -7.80 8.15 -2.48
N PHE A 7 -9.12 8.00 -2.53
CA PHE A 7 -9.76 6.69 -2.37
C PHE A 7 -9.39 5.71 -3.48
N VAL A 8 -9.35 6.16 -4.74
CA VAL A 8 -8.95 5.31 -5.87
C VAL A 8 -7.49 4.89 -5.73
N THR A 9 -6.57 5.81 -5.42
CA THR A 9 -5.16 5.48 -5.21
C THR A 9 -4.96 4.53 -4.03
N GLY A 10 -5.67 4.74 -2.92
CA GLY A 10 -5.65 3.84 -1.77
C GLY A 10 -6.13 2.43 -2.10
N ALA A 11 -7.24 2.33 -2.84
CA ALA A 11 -7.78 1.03 -3.28
C ALA A 11 -6.83 0.29 -4.23
N LEU A 12 -6.24 0.99 -5.21
CA LEU A 12 -5.25 0.41 -6.11
C LEU A 12 -4.01 -0.07 -5.34
N MET A 13 -3.52 0.73 -4.39
CA MET A 13 -2.37 0.32 -3.58
C MET A 13 -2.69 -0.85 -2.64
N ALA A 14 -3.92 -0.96 -2.14
CA ALA A 14 -4.35 -2.14 -1.38
C ALA A 14 -4.30 -3.41 -2.23
N LEU A 15 -4.77 -3.35 -3.48
CA LEU A 15 -4.70 -4.47 -4.41
C LEU A 15 -3.25 -4.85 -4.75
N ILE A 16 -2.42 -3.86 -5.05
CA ILE A 16 -0.99 -4.05 -5.35
C ILE A 16 -0.27 -4.67 -4.15
N SER A 17 -0.53 -4.17 -2.94
CA SER A 17 -0.01 -4.71 -1.68
C SER A 17 -0.36 -6.19 -1.49
N LEU A 18 -1.63 -6.55 -1.68
CA LEU A 18 -2.10 -7.93 -1.57
C LEU A 18 -1.48 -8.84 -2.64
N LEU A 19 -1.30 -8.35 -3.87
CA LEU A 19 -0.59 -9.09 -4.92
C LEU A 19 0.87 -9.35 -4.54
N GLY A 20 1.55 -8.37 -3.93
CA GLY A 20 2.89 -8.56 -3.37
C GLY A 20 2.97 -9.68 -2.33
N LEU A 21 1.96 -9.77 -1.46
CA LEU A 21 1.88 -10.84 -0.45
C LEU A 21 1.66 -12.22 -1.07
N VAL A 22 0.79 -12.32 -2.08
CA VAL A 22 0.58 -13.57 -2.83
C VAL A 22 1.87 -14.01 -3.53
N LEU A 23 2.58 -13.05 -4.12
CA LEU A 23 3.85 -13.27 -4.78
C LEU A 23 4.93 -13.73 -3.80
N ALA A 24 4.99 -13.14 -2.60
CA ALA A 24 5.87 -13.60 -1.52
C ALA A 24 5.51 -15.03 -1.06
N ALA A 25 4.23 -15.35 -0.90
CA ALA A 25 3.77 -16.67 -0.46
C ALA A 25 4.08 -17.80 -1.46
N GLY A 26 4.20 -17.47 -2.75
CA GLY A 26 4.59 -18.40 -3.80
C GLY A 26 6.06 -18.34 -4.20
N ALA A 27 6.88 -17.54 -3.50
CA ALA A 27 8.28 -17.35 -3.86
C ALA A 27 9.11 -18.62 -3.60
N VAL A 28 9.90 -19.02 -4.59
CA VAL A 28 10.85 -20.14 -4.49
C VAL A 28 12.25 -19.63 -4.13
N ASP A 29 12.55 -18.38 -4.49
CA ASP A 29 13.81 -17.70 -4.17
C ASP A 29 13.60 -16.57 -3.13
N ALA A 30 14.62 -16.37 -2.30
CA ALA A 30 14.60 -15.37 -1.23
C ALA A 30 14.49 -13.93 -1.75
N GLY A 31 14.95 -13.65 -2.97
CA GLY A 31 14.84 -12.32 -3.55
C GLY A 31 13.39 -11.93 -3.80
N MET A 32 12.63 -12.86 -4.37
CA MET A 32 11.22 -12.66 -4.68
C MET A 32 10.33 -12.63 -3.44
N GLU A 33 10.68 -13.41 -2.41
CA GLU A 33 10.05 -13.36 -1.08
C GLU A 33 10.22 -11.96 -0.45
N ILE A 34 11.46 -11.47 -0.36
CA ILE A 34 11.77 -10.16 0.24
C ILE A 34 11.10 -9.04 -0.56
N PHE A 35 11.10 -9.12 -1.89
CA PHE A 35 10.43 -8.14 -2.74
C PHE A 35 8.92 -8.11 -2.48
N GLY A 36 8.26 -9.27 -2.47
CA GLY A 36 6.82 -9.35 -2.23
C GLY A 36 6.42 -8.85 -0.84
N LEU A 37 7.19 -9.21 0.20
CA LEU A 37 7.00 -8.69 1.56
C LEU A 37 7.25 -7.19 1.63
N GLY A 38 8.29 -6.68 0.96
CA GLY A 38 8.58 -5.25 0.89
C GLY A 38 7.45 -4.47 0.24
N LEU A 39 6.89 -5.00 -0.84
CA LEU A 39 5.79 -4.39 -1.59
C LEU A 39 4.49 -4.39 -0.77
N PHE A 40 4.24 -5.46 -0.01
CA PHE A 40 3.14 -5.52 0.95
C PHE A 40 3.30 -4.50 2.09
N VAL A 41 4.46 -4.47 2.76
CA VAL A 41 4.71 -3.52 3.86
C VAL A 41 4.62 -2.08 3.36
N PHE A 42 5.22 -1.78 2.21
CA PHE A 42 5.15 -0.46 1.59
C PHE A 42 3.71 -0.05 1.29
N GLY A 43 2.91 -0.93 0.67
CA GLY A 43 1.52 -0.65 0.36
C GLY A 43 0.67 -0.38 1.60
N VAL A 44 0.86 -1.16 2.67
CA VAL A 44 0.20 -0.93 3.97
C VAL A 44 0.57 0.43 4.54
N LEU A 45 1.86 0.76 4.63
CA LEU A 45 2.33 2.05 5.15
C LEU A 45 1.80 3.22 4.32
N PHE A 46 1.76 3.08 2.99
CA PHE A 46 1.22 4.09 2.09
C PHE A 46 -0.27 4.34 2.34
N ILE A 47 -1.07 3.29 2.55
CA ILE A 47 -2.50 3.44 2.90
C ILE A 47 -2.67 4.16 4.24
N PHE A 48 -1.90 3.79 5.27
CA PHE A 48 -1.92 4.49 6.55
C PHE A 48 -1.54 5.97 6.42
N GLN A 49 -0.58 6.29 5.56
CA GLN A 49 -0.17 7.66 5.29
C GLN A 49 -1.28 8.46 4.56
N LEU A 50 -1.98 7.83 3.62
CA LEU A 50 -3.16 8.39 2.94
C LEU A 50 -4.31 8.65 3.90
N ILE A 51 -4.56 7.71 4.83
CA ILE A 51 -5.54 7.86 5.92
C ILE A 51 -5.11 9.03 6.81
N ARG A 52 -3.83 9.09 7.23
CA ARG A 52 -3.34 10.17 8.10
C ARG A 52 -3.56 11.54 7.47
N GLN A 53 -3.20 11.71 6.19
CA GLN A 53 -3.48 12.94 5.46
C GLN A 53 -4.99 13.27 5.35
N ALA A 54 -5.88 12.29 5.53
CA ALA A 54 -7.33 12.50 5.39
C ALA A 54 -7.93 13.06 6.67
N TYR A 55 -7.26 12.81 7.79
CA TYR A 55 -7.64 13.24 9.11
C TYR A 55 -6.67 14.27 9.71
N GLU A 56 -5.64 14.68 8.97
CA GLU A 56 -4.81 15.83 9.36
C GLU A 56 -5.73 17.06 9.38
N PRO A 57 -5.88 17.72 10.54
CA PRO A 57 -6.72 18.92 10.63
C PRO A 57 -6.12 19.98 9.71
N GLU A 58 -6.96 20.64 8.92
CA GLU A 58 -6.58 21.89 8.26
C GLU A 58 -6.18 22.87 9.38
N GLU A 59 -4.87 23.02 9.59
CA GLU A 59 -4.32 24.12 10.37
C GLU A 59 -4.55 25.40 9.55
N ASN A 60 -5.67 26.07 9.86
CA ASN A 60 -6.02 27.42 9.39
C ASN A 60 -5.09 28.47 9.99
#